data_AF-A0AAD3ZE90-F1
#
_entry.id   AF-A0AAD3ZE90-F1
#
_cell.length_a   1.000
_cell.length_b   1.000
_cell.length_c   1.000
_cell.angle_alpha   90.00
_cell.angle_beta   90.00
_cell.angle_gamma   90.00
#
_symmetry.space_group_name_H-M   'P 1'
#
loop_
_entity.id
_entity.type
_entity.pdbx_description
1 polymer ?
#
loop_
_entity_poly.entity_id
_entity_poly.type
_entity_poly.pdbx_seq_one_letter_code
_entity_poly.pdbx_strand_id
1 'polypeptide(L)' 'RVAVELIAPIAMEEGLRFAIREGGRTVASGVVTKITD' A
#
# COMPACT_ATOMS: atom_id res chain seq x y z
N ARG A 1 3.41 6.01 -10.72
CA ARG A 1 2.17 5.30 -10.28
C ARG A 1 2.50 3.81 -10.33
N VAL A 2 2.26 3.07 -9.26
CA VAL A 2 2.66 1.66 -9.11
C VAL A 2 1.42 0.84 -8.78
N ALA A 3 1.24 -0.30 -9.45
CA ALA A 3 0.23 -1.28 -9.08
C ALA A 3 0.84 -2.28 -8.09
N VAL A 4 0.08 -2.66 -7.06
CA VAL A 4 0.54 -3.54 -5.99
C VAL A 4 -0.54 -4.58 -5.76
N GLU A 5 -0.13 -5.84 -5.66
CA GLU A 5 -0.99 -6.97 -5.30
C GLU A 5 -0.79 -7.30 -3.82
N LEU A 6 -1.89 -7.54 -3.10
CA LEU A 6 -1.81 -7.95 -1.71
C LEU A 6 -1.77 -9.47 -1.59
N ILE A 7 -0.92 -9.97 -0.70
CA ILE A 7 -0.84 -11.41 -0.37
C ILE A 7 -2.12 -11.88 0.35
N ALA A 8 -2.78 -10.98 1.08
CA ALA A 8 -4.01 -11.25 1.81
C ALA A 8 -4.97 -10.05 1.70
N PRO A 9 -6.29 -10.29 1.71
CA PRO A 9 -7.27 -9.21 1.66
C PRO A 9 -7.23 -8.38 2.95
N ILE A 10 -7.27 -7.06 2.79
CA ILE A 10 -7.29 -6.09 3.89
C ILE A 10 -8.31 -5.02 3.52
N ALA A 11 -9.09 -4.56 4.51
CA ALA A 11 -9.99 -3.43 4.33
C ALA A 11 -9.18 -2.16 4.00
N MET A 12 -9.53 -1.49 2.91
CA MET A 12 -8.84 -0.27 2.46
C MET A 12 -9.79 0.69 1.75
N GLU A 13 -9.39 1.96 1.67
CA GLU A 13 -10.10 3.03 0.96
C GLU A 13 -9.11 3.88 0.15
N GLU A 14 -9.59 4.54 -0.91
CA GLU A 14 -8.79 5.54 -1.63
C GLU A 14 -8.43 6.71 -0.70
N GLY A 15 -7.19 7.20 -0.80
CA GLY A 15 -6.67 8.23 0.11
C GLY A 15 -5.98 7.68 1.37
N LEU A 16 -6.16 6.39 1.69
CA LEU A 16 -5.49 5.75 2.82
C LEU A 16 -3.96 5.89 2.71
N ARG A 17 -3.33 6.37 3.79
CA ARG A 17 -1.87 6.52 3.90
C ARG A 17 -1.26 5.24 4.47
N PHE A 18 -0.11 4.84 3.93
CA PHE A 18 0.62 3.66 4.39
C PHE A 18 2.15 3.87 4.34
N ALA A 19 2.87 2.97 5.00
CA ALA A 19 4.33 2.89 4.97
C ALA A 19 4.77 1.52 4.42
N ILE A 20 5.86 1.51 3.67
CA ILE A 20 6.50 0.29 3.15
C ILE A 20 7.73 0.00 4.00
N ARG A 21 7.83 -1.24 4.49
CA ARG A 21 8.94 -1.70 5.33
C ARG A 21 9.62 -2.91 4.71
N GLU A 22 10.95 -2.88 4.68
CA GLU A 22 11.80 -3.97 4.21
C GLU A 22 13.05 -4.05 5.10
N GLY A 23 13.48 -5.27 5.47
CA GLY A 23 14.66 -5.46 6.31
C GLY A 23 14.61 -4.72 7.67
N GLY A 24 13.41 -4.57 8.25
CA GLY A 24 13.19 -3.95 9.56
C GLY A 24 13.09 -2.43 9.57
N ARG A 25 13.33 -1.73 8.45
CA ARG A 25 13.25 -0.26 8.35
C ARG A 25 12.16 0.20 7.40
N THR A 26 11.72 1.45 7.54
CA THR A 26 10.83 2.11 6.57
C THR A 26 11.65 2.51 5.36
N VAL A 27 11.19 2.14 4.16
CA VAL A 27 11.86 2.46 2.90
C VAL A 27 11.06 3.43 2.04
N ALA A 28 9.74 3.51 2.24
CA ALA A 28 8.87 4.46 1.54
C ALA A 28 7.56 4.70 2.30
N SER A 29 6.81 5.71 1.86
CA SER A 29 5.43 5.98 2.27
C SER A 29 4.58 6.27 1.04
N GLY A 30 3.27 6.03 1.15
CA GLY A 30 2.35 6.14 0.03
C GLY A 30 0.92 6.48 0.44
N VAL A 31 0.12 6.75 -0.58
CA VAL A 31 -1.33 6.93 -0.51
C VAL A 31 -1.98 6.03 -1.55
N VAL A 32 -3.05 5.34 -1.19
CA VAL A 32 -3.86 4.57 -2.14
C VAL A 32 -4.53 5.52 -3.13
N THR A 33 -4.27 5.35 -4.42
CA THR A 33 -4.84 6.23 -5.47
C THR A 33 -6.01 5.62 -6.23
N LYS A 34 -6.16 4.30 -6.20
CA LYS A 34 -7.24 3.54 -6.82
C LYS A 34 -7.18 2.10 -6.31
N ILE A 35 -8.34 1.48 -6.06
CA ILE A 35 -8.46 0.03 -5.80
C ILE A 35 -8.87 -0.66 -7.11
N THR A 36 -8.20 -1.76 -7.43
CA THR A 36 -8.43 -2.56 -8.65
C THR A 36 -8.70 -4.01 -8.26
N ASP A 37 -9.77 -4.60 -8.81
CA ASP A 37 -10.11 -6.01 -8.67
C ASP A 37 -9.34 -6.91 -9.65
#